data_AF-A0A8C1GP33-F1
#
_entry.id   AF-A0A8C1GP33-F1
#
_cell.length_a   1.000
_cell.length_b   1.000
_cell.length_c   1.000
_cell.angle_alpha   90.00
_cell.angle_beta   90.00
_cell.angle_gamma   90.00
#
_symmetry.space_group_name_H-M   'P 1'
#
loop_
_entity.id
_entity.type
_entity.pdbx_description
1 polymer ?
#
loop_
_entity_poly.entity_id
_entity_poly.type
_entity_poly.pdbx_seq_one_letter_code
_entity_poly.pdbx_strand_id
1 'polypeptide(L)'
;MSPWRSLTRVFLIMEILGSTFDDSVFEESRNRVSAALPAYEPKLCEPLWFCEDGNVEDPLEEQKTLKFRGDLAYKRKQYQVALDEYLSCLSLIPAGNISVKRDVLEGIARCCCHLGKKEEALNTCEKLRTDVSNTCHLTCVLQLELSVHEHYRDLTNSISSLQQLCCLHPYHPWYWLNLAMSFQRLLESPGCPERSSTEEEHEKQQGTNNIIRLKTIMCLIRARLLIEILRIQQFSFVLENSQRALQDIEEALHVLQPTEKMLQTVSEVMAEDLNPEKMREENQDGESLSGLYIKDFDDKWWNKLYTKLQEETPDLSMHRPLEETFE
;
A
#
# COMPACT_ATOMS: atom_id res chain seq x y z
N MET A 1 8.97 -30.96 -20.86
CA MET A 1 8.30 -31.40 -19.63
C MET A 1 8.74 -30.47 -18.53
N SER A 2 7.88 -29.52 -18.16
CA SER A 2 8.24 -28.41 -17.26
C SER A 2 8.40 -28.91 -15.80
N PRO A 3 9.46 -28.54 -15.08
CA PRO A 3 9.71 -29.03 -13.70
C PRO A 3 8.64 -28.61 -12.67
N TRP A 4 7.80 -27.62 -13.01
CA TRP A 4 6.91 -26.90 -12.10
C TRP A 4 5.65 -27.65 -11.63
N ARG A 5 5.38 -28.87 -12.13
CA ARG A 5 4.16 -29.62 -11.78
C ARG A 5 4.23 -30.40 -10.47
N SER A 6 5.39 -30.45 -9.80
CA SER A 6 5.56 -31.32 -8.63
C SER A 6 5.15 -30.68 -7.29
N LEU A 7 5.02 -29.36 -7.21
CA LEU A 7 4.62 -28.66 -5.97
C LEU A 7 3.10 -28.39 -5.89
N THR A 8 2.36 -28.60 -6.97
CA THR A 8 0.92 -28.30 -7.06
C THR A 8 0.03 -29.41 -6.48
N ARG A 9 0.59 -30.52 -5.99
CA ARG A 9 -0.19 -31.75 -5.72
C ARG A 9 -0.64 -31.96 -4.27
N VAL A 10 -0.40 -31.00 -3.37
CA VAL A 10 -0.82 -31.11 -1.95
C VAL A 10 -2.08 -30.27 -1.62
N PHE A 11 -2.56 -29.42 -2.52
CA PHE A 11 -3.65 -28.46 -2.25
C PHE A 11 -5.08 -28.95 -2.58
N LEU A 12 -5.38 -30.24 -2.40
CA LEU A 12 -6.72 -30.79 -2.64
C LEU A 12 -7.34 -31.25 -1.32
N ILE A 13 -7.92 -30.29 -0.60
CA ILE A 13 -9.15 -30.32 0.21
C ILE A 13 -9.20 -28.93 0.86
N MET A 14 -10.03 -28.03 0.34
CA MET A 14 -10.28 -26.74 0.98
C MET A 14 -11.79 -26.55 1.01
N GLU A 15 -12.35 -26.66 2.21
CA GLU A 15 -13.78 -26.43 2.46
C GLU A 15 -14.11 -24.94 2.29
N ILE A 16 -15.35 -24.70 1.88
CA ILE A 16 -15.89 -23.39 1.50
C ILE A 16 -15.74 -22.39 2.66
N LEU A 17 -15.18 -21.22 2.36
CA LEU A 17 -14.98 -20.08 3.28
C LEU A 17 -16.32 -19.49 3.73
N GLY A 18 -16.91 -20.04 4.79
CA GLY A 18 -18.03 -19.43 5.52
C GLY A 18 -17.55 -18.77 6.82
N SER A 19 -17.92 -17.50 7.02
CA SER A 19 -17.75 -16.80 8.31
C SER A 19 -18.88 -17.22 9.24
N THR A 20 -18.57 -17.82 10.40
CA THR A 20 -19.53 -18.00 11.49
C THR A 20 -19.53 -16.72 12.32
N PHE A 21 -20.64 -15.99 12.29
CA PHE A 21 -20.83 -14.79 13.10
C PHE A 21 -21.03 -15.19 14.56
N ASP A 22 -20.26 -14.58 15.47
CA ASP A 22 -20.38 -14.79 16.91
C ASP A 22 -21.41 -13.82 17.48
N ASP A 23 -22.62 -14.32 17.77
CA ASP A 23 -23.73 -13.55 18.35
C ASP A 23 -23.49 -13.15 19.82
N SER A 24 -22.35 -13.51 20.43
CA SER A 24 -22.05 -13.15 21.82
C SER A 24 -21.59 -11.69 22.03
N VAL A 25 -21.47 -10.91 20.96
CA VAL A 25 -21.01 -9.50 20.96
C VAL A 25 -22.11 -8.49 21.34
N PHE A 26 -23.36 -8.93 21.53
CA PHE A 26 -24.44 -8.04 21.96
C PHE A 26 -24.47 -7.91 23.50
N GLU A 27 -23.89 -6.82 24.02
CA GLU A 27 -24.08 -6.41 25.43
C GLU A 27 -25.56 -6.13 25.74
N GLU A 28 -25.98 -6.38 26.99
CA GLU A 28 -27.30 -5.99 27.50
C GLU A 28 -27.54 -4.49 27.28
N SER A 29 -28.71 -4.16 26.72
CA SER A 29 -29.09 -2.80 26.39
C SER A 29 -28.96 -1.86 27.58
N ARG A 30 -28.09 -0.84 27.47
CA ARG A 30 -28.00 0.23 28.48
C ARG A 30 -29.39 0.85 28.69
N ASN A 31 -29.81 0.99 29.94
CA ASN A 31 -31.06 1.68 30.31
C ASN A 31 -31.04 3.12 29.77
N ARG A 32 -31.62 3.33 28.59
CA ARG A 32 -31.80 4.65 27.99
C ARG A 32 -32.95 5.32 28.73
N VAL A 33 -32.67 6.45 29.37
CA VAL A 33 -33.71 7.35 29.89
C VAL A 33 -34.59 7.72 28.70
N SER A 34 -35.88 7.36 28.76
CA SER A 34 -36.86 7.69 27.72
C SER A 34 -37.15 9.18 27.76
N ALA A 35 -36.26 9.96 27.16
CA ALA A 35 -36.51 11.35 26.85
C ALA A 35 -37.37 11.40 25.58
N ALA A 36 -38.46 12.15 25.61
CA ALA A 36 -39.20 12.46 24.39
C ALA A 36 -38.27 13.23 23.46
N LEU A 37 -37.77 12.55 22.42
CA LEU A 37 -37.01 13.19 21.37
C LEU A 37 -37.97 14.12 20.59
N PRO A 38 -37.51 15.30 20.16
CA PRO A 38 -38.31 16.13 19.25
C PRO A 38 -38.69 15.31 18.01
N ALA A 39 -39.84 15.66 17.40
CA ALA A 39 -40.27 15.05 16.16
C ALA A 39 -39.15 15.19 15.12
N TYR A 40 -38.67 14.05 14.61
CA TYR A 40 -37.60 14.03 13.62
C TYR A 40 -38.16 14.49 12.28
N GLU A 41 -37.75 15.67 11.84
CA GLU A 41 -38.00 16.15 10.48
C GLU A 41 -36.82 15.74 9.59
N PRO A 42 -37.02 14.76 8.68
CA PRO A 42 -35.95 14.34 7.78
C PRO A 42 -35.60 15.50 6.84
N LYS A 43 -34.30 15.76 6.69
CA LYS A 43 -33.80 16.74 5.73
C LYS A 43 -34.01 16.23 4.30
N LEU A 44 -34.59 17.05 3.44
CA LEU A 44 -34.70 16.80 2.01
C LEU A 44 -33.38 17.18 1.34
N CYS A 45 -32.63 16.19 0.90
CA CYS A 45 -31.33 16.39 0.25
C CYS A 45 -31.48 16.39 -1.28
N GLU A 46 -31.83 17.54 -1.86
CA GLU A 46 -31.86 17.71 -3.31
C GLU A 46 -30.45 17.61 -3.93
N PRO A 47 -30.31 17.29 -5.22
CA PRO A 47 -29.02 17.32 -5.89
C PRO A 47 -28.32 18.68 -5.71
N LEU A 48 -27.04 18.66 -5.32
CA LEU A 48 -26.26 19.87 -5.04
C LEU A 48 -26.83 20.75 -3.91
N TRP A 49 -27.57 20.18 -2.95
CA TRP A 49 -28.08 20.91 -1.76
C TRP A 49 -27.00 21.74 -1.05
N PHE A 50 -25.75 21.28 -1.07
CA PHE A 50 -24.61 21.94 -0.45
C PHE A 50 -24.05 23.11 -1.27
N CYS A 51 -24.54 23.38 -2.48
CA CYS A 51 -24.11 24.52 -3.31
C CYS A 51 -24.91 25.80 -3.06
N GLU A 52 -25.98 25.75 -2.26
CA GLU A 52 -26.78 26.94 -1.96
C GLU A 52 -26.06 27.82 -0.92
N ASP A 53 -26.00 29.13 -1.17
CA ASP A 53 -25.45 30.13 -0.24
C ASP A 53 -26.47 30.55 0.82
N GLY A 54 -27.15 29.56 1.40
CA GLY A 54 -28.01 29.76 2.56
C GLY A 54 -27.16 30.03 3.80
N ASN A 55 -27.63 30.92 4.68
CA ASN A 55 -26.96 31.13 5.97
C ASN A 55 -27.16 29.88 6.83
N VAL A 56 -26.12 29.05 6.95
CA VAL A 56 -26.16 27.84 7.78
C VAL A 56 -25.87 28.25 9.22
N GLU A 57 -26.89 28.24 10.08
CA GLU A 57 -26.73 28.64 11.49
C GLU A 57 -25.99 27.57 12.33
N ASP A 58 -25.98 26.31 11.88
CA ASP A 58 -25.35 25.19 12.59
C ASP A 58 -23.93 24.93 12.06
N PRO A 59 -22.87 25.14 12.87
CA PRO A 59 -21.48 24.89 12.48
C PRO A 59 -21.22 23.46 11.98
N LEU A 60 -21.97 22.46 12.47
CA LEU A 60 -21.82 21.07 12.02
C LEU A 60 -22.38 20.86 10.61
N GLU A 61 -23.45 21.58 10.25
CA GLU A 61 -24.01 21.54 8.90
C GLU A 61 -23.18 22.38 7.93
N GLU A 62 -22.61 23.48 8.40
CA GLU A 62 -21.65 24.27 7.63
C GLU A 62 -20.40 23.43 7.31
N GLN A 63 -19.84 22.73 8.30
CA GLN A 63 -18.73 21.78 8.12
C GLN A 63 -19.02 20.75 7.01
N LYS A 64 -20.20 20.10 7.05
CA LYS A 64 -20.60 19.13 6.01
C LYS A 64 -20.68 19.79 4.63
N THR A 65 -21.29 20.97 4.56
CA THR A 65 -21.46 21.73 3.32
C THR A 65 -20.11 22.03 2.68
N LEU A 66 -19.16 22.59 3.44
CA LEU A 66 -17.81 22.89 2.99
C LEU A 66 -17.07 21.64 2.49
N LYS A 67 -17.17 20.53 3.23
CA LYS A 67 -16.59 19.24 2.79
C LYS A 67 -17.13 18.81 1.42
N PHE A 68 -18.44 18.81 1.24
CA PHE A 68 -19.07 18.40 -0.03
C PHE A 68 -18.74 19.36 -1.18
N ARG A 69 -18.65 20.67 -0.91
CA ARG A 69 -18.16 21.67 -1.89
C ARG A 69 -16.72 21.36 -2.30
N GLY A 70 -15.84 21.07 -1.34
CA GLY A 70 -14.47 20.63 -1.58
C GLY A 70 -14.40 19.38 -2.45
N ASP A 71 -15.16 18.34 -2.11
CA ASP A 71 -15.23 17.08 -2.86
C ASP A 71 -15.71 17.30 -4.32
N LEU A 72 -16.71 18.16 -4.51
CA LEU A 72 -17.23 18.51 -5.83
C LEU A 72 -16.19 19.31 -6.63
N ALA A 73 -15.54 20.30 -6.02
CA ALA A 73 -14.49 21.09 -6.65
C ALA A 73 -13.30 20.22 -7.06
N TYR A 74 -12.89 19.28 -6.20
CA TYR A 74 -11.84 18.30 -6.50
C TYR A 74 -12.20 17.45 -7.71
N LYS A 75 -13.43 16.91 -7.75
CA LYS A 75 -13.95 16.14 -8.89
C LYS A 75 -13.95 16.96 -10.20
N ARG A 76 -14.19 18.28 -10.10
CA ARG A 76 -14.12 19.23 -11.23
C ARG A 76 -12.69 19.68 -11.56
N LYS A 77 -11.68 19.15 -10.88
CA LYS A 77 -10.25 19.52 -11.01
C LYS A 77 -9.96 20.98 -10.66
N GLN A 78 -10.82 21.60 -9.85
CA GLN A 78 -10.64 22.95 -9.33
C GLN A 78 -9.88 22.86 -8.00
N TYR A 79 -8.61 22.43 -8.07
CA TYR A 79 -7.86 22.01 -6.88
C TYR A 79 -7.62 23.13 -5.88
N GLN A 80 -7.45 24.38 -6.33
CA GLN A 80 -7.30 25.52 -5.42
C GLN A 80 -8.61 25.79 -4.66
N VAL A 81 -9.75 25.79 -5.35
CA VAL A 81 -11.07 25.96 -4.73
C VAL A 81 -11.34 24.83 -3.74
N ALA A 82 -11.04 23.59 -4.13
CA ALA A 82 -11.18 22.43 -3.25
C ALA A 82 -10.33 22.56 -1.99
N LEU A 83 -9.08 23.01 -2.12
CA LEU A 83 -8.18 23.25 -1.00
C LEU A 83 -8.74 24.30 -0.04
N ASP A 84 -9.23 25.42 -0.56
CA ASP A 84 -9.79 26.50 0.25
C ASP A 84 -11.03 26.04 1.04
N GLU A 85 -11.92 25.29 0.38
CA GLU A 85 -13.11 24.67 1.00
C GLU A 85 -12.73 23.66 2.09
N TYR A 86 -11.73 22.80 1.84
CA TYR A 86 -11.25 21.85 2.84
C TYR A 86 -10.57 22.53 4.02
N LEU A 87 -9.81 23.62 3.82
CA LEU A 87 -9.19 24.37 4.90
C LEU A 87 -10.24 25.08 5.78
N SER A 88 -11.26 25.67 5.15
CA SER A 88 -12.42 26.20 5.88
C SER A 88 -13.12 25.10 6.67
N CYS A 89 -13.38 23.95 6.05
CA CYS A 89 -13.98 22.79 6.71
C CYS A 89 -13.16 22.33 7.92
N LEU A 90 -11.83 22.22 7.76
CA LEU A 90 -10.89 21.79 8.80
C LEU A 90 -10.99 22.67 10.06
N SER A 91 -11.21 23.97 9.89
CA SER A 91 -11.36 24.92 11.00
C SER A 91 -12.62 24.69 11.85
N LEU A 92 -13.65 24.05 11.29
CA LEU A 92 -14.93 23.77 11.96
C LEU A 92 -15.00 22.35 12.55
N ILE A 93 -13.98 21.51 12.34
CA ILE A 93 -14.00 20.12 12.81
C ILE A 93 -13.70 20.05 14.31
N PRO A 94 -14.60 19.50 15.14
CA PRO A 94 -14.32 19.27 16.55
C PRO A 94 -13.17 18.28 16.74
N ALA A 95 -12.32 18.47 17.75
CA ALA A 95 -11.16 17.62 18.00
C ALA A 95 -11.48 16.12 18.15
N GLY A 96 -12.69 15.77 18.61
CA GLY A 96 -13.15 14.38 18.75
C GLY A 96 -13.61 13.72 17.45
N ASN A 97 -13.80 14.47 16.36
CA ASN A 97 -14.29 13.93 15.08
C ASN A 97 -13.12 13.53 14.16
N ILE A 98 -12.38 12.50 14.59
CA ILE A 98 -11.17 12.02 13.92
C ILE A 98 -11.46 11.56 12.49
N SER A 99 -12.59 10.89 12.25
CA SER A 99 -12.94 10.37 10.92
C SER A 99 -13.07 11.48 9.87
N VAL A 100 -13.84 12.54 10.17
CA VAL A 100 -13.98 13.67 9.23
C VAL A 100 -12.68 14.46 9.10
N LYS A 101 -11.94 14.64 10.21
CA LYS A 101 -10.63 15.28 10.18
C LYS A 101 -9.67 14.57 9.21
N ARG A 102 -9.59 13.23 9.29
CA ARG A 102 -8.73 12.43 8.42
C ARG A 102 -9.14 12.56 6.94
N ASP A 103 -10.43 12.46 6.64
CA ASP A 103 -10.94 12.58 5.27
C ASP A 103 -10.63 13.96 4.65
N VAL A 104 -10.83 15.03 5.42
CA VAL A 104 -10.52 16.40 4.97
C VAL A 104 -9.02 16.61 4.78
N LEU A 105 -8.17 16.10 5.69
CA LEU A 105 -6.71 16.17 5.53
C LEU A 105 -6.23 15.36 4.30
N GLU A 106 -6.84 14.22 4.02
CA GLU A 106 -6.56 13.44 2.81
C GLU A 106 -6.93 14.24 1.54
N GLY A 107 -8.07 14.92 1.54
CA GLY A 107 -8.48 15.86 0.50
C GLY A 107 -7.48 17.02 0.32
N ILE A 108 -7.01 17.63 1.41
CA ILE A 108 -5.99 18.68 1.40
C ILE A 108 -4.69 18.18 0.76
N ALA A 109 -4.18 17.03 1.19
CA ALA A 109 -2.95 16.45 0.65
C ALA A 109 -3.04 16.19 -0.86
N ARG A 110 -4.18 15.64 -1.32
CA ARG A 110 -4.43 15.41 -2.75
C ARG A 110 -4.50 16.72 -3.54
N CYS A 111 -5.15 17.76 -3.00
CA CYS A 111 -5.18 19.07 -3.64
C CYS A 111 -3.77 19.68 -3.74
N CYS A 112 -3.01 19.68 -2.65
CA CYS A 112 -1.63 20.15 -2.63
C CYS A 112 -0.76 19.41 -3.63
N CYS A 113 -0.92 18.08 -3.73
CA CYS A 113 -0.24 17.26 -4.72
C CYS A 113 -0.50 17.76 -6.15
N HIS A 114 -1.76 17.92 -6.54
CA HIS A 114 -2.14 18.40 -7.87
C HIS A 114 -1.78 19.87 -8.16
N LEU A 115 -1.59 20.68 -7.12
CA LEU A 115 -1.18 22.09 -7.23
C LEU A 115 0.34 22.27 -7.33
N GLY A 116 1.14 21.20 -7.37
CA GLY A 116 2.60 21.30 -7.40
C GLY A 116 3.25 21.54 -6.03
N LYS A 117 2.48 21.43 -4.94
CA LYS A 117 2.93 21.72 -3.57
C LYS A 117 3.32 20.42 -2.84
N LYS A 118 4.41 19.78 -3.29
CA LYS A 118 4.89 18.49 -2.75
C LYS A 118 5.05 18.50 -1.23
N GLU A 119 5.78 19.48 -0.70
CA GLU A 119 6.09 19.57 0.73
C GLU A 119 4.83 19.76 1.59
N GLU A 120 3.86 20.55 1.14
CA GLU A 120 2.58 20.73 1.85
C GLU A 120 1.76 19.43 1.88
N ALA A 121 1.79 18.66 0.78
CA ALA A 121 1.13 17.35 0.71
C ALA A 121 1.77 16.35 1.69
N LEU A 122 3.11 16.25 1.70
CA LEU A 122 3.84 15.35 2.60
C LEU A 122 3.70 15.77 4.08
N ASN A 123 3.77 17.07 4.39
CA ASN A 123 3.49 17.57 5.74
C ASN A 123 2.06 17.23 6.21
N THR A 124 1.10 17.13 5.29
CA THR A 124 -0.26 16.70 5.61
C THR A 124 -0.33 15.19 5.85
N CYS A 125 0.44 14.38 5.11
CA CYS A 125 0.58 12.95 5.36
C CYS A 125 1.19 12.69 6.75
N GLU A 126 2.22 13.44 7.15
CA GLU A 126 2.81 13.35 8.50
C GLU A 126 1.80 13.68 9.60
N LYS A 127 0.96 14.70 9.41
CA LYS A 127 -0.15 15.00 10.35
C LYS A 127 -1.16 13.86 10.43
N LEU A 128 -1.45 13.18 9.32
CA LEU A 128 -2.32 12.01 9.32
C LEU A 128 -1.66 10.81 10.01
N ARG A 129 -0.33 10.71 9.92
CA ARG A 129 0.51 9.66 10.53
C ARG A 129 0.50 9.74 12.06
N THR A 130 0.49 10.94 12.64
CA THR A 130 0.42 11.11 14.11
C THR A 130 -0.91 10.62 14.70
N ASP A 131 -1.98 10.62 13.91
CA ASP A 131 -3.34 10.26 14.33
C ASP A 131 -3.72 8.83 13.89
N VAL A 132 -2.75 7.97 13.58
CA VAL A 132 -2.99 6.58 13.19
C VAL A 132 -3.21 5.73 14.43
N SER A 133 -4.30 4.95 14.44
CA SER A 133 -4.68 4.10 15.58
C SER A 133 -4.74 2.60 15.23
N ASN A 134 -4.79 2.26 13.95
CA ASN A 134 -4.97 0.90 13.46
C ASN A 134 -4.28 0.74 12.09
N THR A 135 -4.26 -0.50 11.58
CA THR A 135 -3.68 -0.82 10.27
C THR A 135 -4.35 -0.10 9.11
N CYS A 136 -5.67 0.05 9.11
CA CYS A 136 -6.37 0.69 8.00
C CYS A 136 -6.00 2.19 7.89
N HIS A 137 -5.89 2.90 9.01
CA HIS A 137 -5.41 4.28 9.05
C HIS A 137 -4.00 4.40 8.48
N LEU A 138 -3.10 3.47 8.84
CA LEU A 138 -1.72 3.49 8.34
C LEU A 138 -1.68 3.20 6.83
N THR A 139 -2.51 2.26 6.38
CA THR A 139 -2.63 1.90 4.97
C THR A 139 -3.02 3.09 4.11
N CYS A 140 -4.05 3.85 4.52
CA CYS A 140 -4.49 5.05 3.82
C CYS A 140 -3.37 6.09 3.73
N VAL A 141 -2.61 6.30 4.81
CA VAL A 141 -1.48 7.24 4.82
C VAL A 141 -0.38 6.80 3.87
N LEU A 142 0.04 5.53 3.93
CA LEU A 142 1.07 4.99 3.05
C LEU A 142 0.66 5.02 1.57
N GLN A 143 -0.61 4.75 1.25
CA GLN A 143 -1.14 4.85 -0.10
C GLN A 143 -1.17 6.31 -0.60
N LEU A 144 -1.51 7.26 0.28
CA LEU A 144 -1.48 8.68 -0.04
C LEU A 144 -0.05 9.16 -0.31
N GLU A 145 0.90 8.82 0.56
CA GLU A 145 2.33 9.08 0.35
C GLU A 145 2.82 8.49 -0.97
N LEU A 146 2.52 7.21 -1.22
CA LEU A 146 2.86 6.55 -2.48
C LEU A 146 2.33 7.34 -3.69
N SER A 147 1.05 7.74 -3.65
CA SER A 147 0.44 8.53 -4.73
C SER A 147 1.11 9.89 -4.92
N VAL A 148 1.52 10.56 -3.83
CA VAL A 148 2.29 11.81 -3.91
C VAL A 148 3.65 11.53 -4.55
N HIS A 149 4.42 10.55 -4.06
CA HIS A 149 5.73 10.22 -4.62
C HIS A 149 5.66 9.85 -6.11
N GLU A 150 4.67 9.04 -6.52
CA GLU A 150 4.44 8.68 -7.92
C GLU A 150 4.11 9.92 -8.79
N HIS A 151 3.28 10.84 -8.30
CA HIS A 151 2.94 12.07 -9.01
C HIS A 151 4.19 12.92 -9.32
N TYR A 152 5.13 12.99 -8.36
CA TYR A 152 6.39 13.72 -8.51
C TYR A 152 7.54 12.86 -9.06
N ARG A 153 7.27 11.62 -9.50
CA ARG A 153 8.27 10.66 -10.03
C ARG A 153 9.43 10.38 -9.06
N ASP A 154 9.16 10.44 -7.77
CA ASP A 154 10.11 10.16 -6.71
C ASP A 154 10.18 8.64 -6.45
N LEU A 155 10.91 7.94 -7.32
CA LEU A 155 10.97 6.48 -7.30
C LEU A 155 11.48 5.91 -5.95
N THR A 156 12.45 6.56 -5.32
CA THR A 156 13.04 6.11 -4.05
C THR A 156 12.00 6.08 -2.95
N ASN A 157 11.25 7.17 -2.78
CA ASN A 157 10.24 7.25 -1.75
C ASN A 157 8.98 6.43 -2.11
N SER A 158 8.64 6.30 -3.39
CA SER A 158 7.61 5.34 -3.84
C SER A 158 7.95 3.90 -3.44
N ILE A 159 9.21 3.47 -3.65
CA ILE A 159 9.70 2.15 -3.23
C ILE A 159 9.59 2.00 -1.71
N SER A 160 10.00 3.01 -0.93
CA SER A 160 9.91 2.97 0.54
C SER A 160 8.45 2.82 1.02
N SER A 161 7.51 3.60 0.46
CA SER A 161 6.08 3.46 0.78
C SER A 161 5.55 2.07 0.42
N LEU A 162 5.94 1.52 -0.73
CA LEU A 162 5.55 0.17 -1.16
C LEU A 162 6.15 -0.94 -0.27
N GLN A 163 7.40 -0.80 0.17
CA GLN A 163 8.01 -1.73 1.13
C GLN A 163 7.24 -1.74 2.46
N GLN A 164 6.89 -0.55 2.99
CA GLN A 164 6.05 -0.46 4.19
C GLN A 164 4.67 -1.08 3.99
N LEU A 165 4.03 -0.88 2.82
CA LEU A 165 2.77 -1.52 2.47
C LEU A 165 2.90 -3.04 2.38
N CYS A 166 3.99 -3.57 1.81
CA CYS A 166 4.27 -5.01 1.80
C CYS A 166 4.49 -5.55 3.22
N CYS A 167 5.18 -4.81 4.10
CA CYS A 167 5.36 -5.23 5.49
C CYS A 167 4.03 -5.27 6.25
N LEU A 168 3.18 -4.26 6.05
CA LEU A 168 1.87 -4.13 6.68
C LEU A 168 0.86 -5.16 6.13
N HIS A 169 0.92 -5.42 4.82
CA HIS A 169 0.02 -6.33 4.09
C HIS A 169 0.80 -7.39 3.32
N PRO A 170 1.42 -8.36 4.02
CA PRO A 170 2.36 -9.32 3.43
C PRO A 170 1.72 -10.25 2.39
N TYR A 171 0.39 -10.36 2.39
CA TYR A 171 -0.38 -11.21 1.48
C TYR A 171 -1.10 -10.46 0.38
N HIS A 172 -0.94 -9.14 0.27
CA HIS A 172 -1.58 -8.36 -0.79
C HIS A 172 -0.74 -8.40 -2.08
N PRO A 173 -1.15 -9.18 -3.11
CA PRO A 173 -0.31 -9.47 -4.28
C PRO A 173 0.07 -8.22 -5.08
N TRP A 174 -0.82 -7.23 -5.15
CA TRP A 174 -0.61 -6.06 -5.98
C TRP A 174 0.43 -5.08 -5.41
N TYR A 175 0.65 -5.06 -4.10
CA TYR A 175 1.74 -4.25 -3.54
C TYR A 175 3.10 -4.82 -3.92
N TRP A 176 3.23 -6.15 -3.87
CA TRP A 176 4.43 -6.85 -4.35
C TRP A 176 4.68 -6.62 -5.84
N LEU A 177 3.61 -6.68 -6.65
CA LEU A 177 3.74 -6.43 -8.08
C LEU A 177 4.15 -4.97 -8.38
N ASN A 178 3.53 -3.99 -7.71
CA ASN A 178 3.88 -2.58 -7.86
C ASN A 178 5.32 -2.30 -7.39
N LEU A 179 5.77 -2.98 -6.34
CA LEU A 179 7.14 -2.89 -5.84
C LEU A 179 8.14 -3.46 -6.87
N ALA A 180 7.84 -4.61 -7.48
CA ALA A 180 8.64 -5.18 -8.56
C ALA A 180 8.76 -4.21 -9.75
N MET A 181 7.63 -3.64 -10.19
CA MET A 181 7.62 -2.66 -11.28
C MET A 181 8.42 -1.41 -10.93
N SER A 182 8.41 -0.97 -9.68
CA SER A 182 9.19 0.20 -9.23
C SER A 182 10.70 -0.09 -9.24
N PHE A 183 11.13 -1.26 -8.78
CA PHE A 183 12.53 -1.69 -8.92
C PHE A 183 12.94 -1.86 -10.39
N GLN A 184 12.05 -2.36 -11.25
CA GLN A 184 12.32 -2.46 -12.68
C GLN A 184 12.53 -1.08 -13.33
N ARG A 185 11.68 -0.09 -13.01
CA ARG A 185 11.89 1.30 -13.48
C ARG A 185 13.22 1.88 -12.97
N LEU A 186 13.63 1.53 -11.76
CA LEU A 186 14.92 1.96 -11.22
C LEU A 186 16.09 1.33 -11.97
N LEU A 187 15.99 0.07 -12.41
CA LEU A 187 16.97 -0.59 -13.28
C LEU A 187 17.05 0.03 -14.68
N GLU A 188 15.91 0.43 -15.24
CA GLU A 188 15.80 1.00 -16.58
C GLU A 188 16.18 2.49 -16.61
N SER A 189 16.26 3.15 -15.46
CA SER A 189 16.64 4.56 -15.36
C SER A 189 18.06 4.74 -15.90
N PRO A 190 18.27 5.49 -17.01
CA PRO A 190 19.60 5.73 -17.52
C PRO A 190 20.37 6.55 -16.47
N GLY A 191 21.39 5.93 -15.87
CA GLY A 191 22.39 6.68 -15.12
C GLY A 191 22.92 7.81 -16.01
N CYS A 192 23.05 9.01 -15.43
CA CYS A 192 23.55 10.20 -16.12
C CYS A 192 24.78 9.85 -17.00
N PRO A 193 24.85 10.27 -18.27
CA PRO A 193 25.97 9.89 -19.13
C PRO A 193 27.25 10.61 -18.69
N GLU A 194 28.19 9.80 -18.21
CA GLU A 194 29.64 9.90 -18.37
C GLU A 194 30.26 11.29 -18.23
N ARG A 195 30.74 11.59 -17.02
CA ARG A 195 32.03 12.28 -16.86
C ARG A 195 32.87 11.56 -15.80
N SER A 196 33.81 10.77 -16.29
CA SER A 196 34.93 10.14 -15.58
C SER A 196 34.54 9.33 -14.33
N SER A 197 33.86 8.21 -14.51
CA SER A 197 33.68 7.22 -13.45
C SER A 197 34.94 6.35 -13.30
N THR A 198 35.45 6.25 -12.07
CA THR A 198 36.57 5.35 -11.73
C THR A 198 36.15 3.89 -11.83
N GLU A 199 37.11 2.95 -11.94
CA GLU A 199 36.82 1.50 -11.96
C GLU A 199 35.99 1.08 -10.73
N GLU A 200 36.24 1.69 -9.58
CA GLU A 200 35.48 1.48 -8.33
C GLU A 200 34.01 1.93 -8.41
N GLU A 201 33.69 3.00 -9.16
CA GLU A 201 32.32 3.48 -9.34
C GLU A 201 31.52 2.55 -10.28
N HIS A 202 32.17 2.00 -11.31
CA HIS A 202 31.55 1.01 -12.19
C HIS A 202 31.24 -0.30 -11.46
N GLU A 203 32.16 -0.79 -10.61
CA GLU A 203 31.93 -1.99 -9.80
C GLU A 203 30.81 -1.80 -8.78
N LYS A 204 30.76 -0.65 -8.10
CA LYS A 204 29.68 -0.29 -7.17
C LYS A 204 28.33 -0.20 -7.87
N GLN A 205 28.25 0.46 -9.02
CA GLN A 205 27.02 0.57 -9.79
C GLN A 205 26.52 -0.79 -10.29
N GLN A 206 27.44 -1.66 -10.74
CA GLN A 206 27.10 -3.02 -11.15
C GLN A 206 26.58 -3.87 -9.99
N GLY A 207 27.19 -3.75 -8.81
CA GLY A 207 26.71 -4.38 -7.57
C GLY A 207 25.30 -3.93 -7.19
N THR A 208 25.05 -2.62 -7.20
CA THR A 208 23.73 -2.04 -6.92
C THR A 208 22.69 -2.50 -7.94
N ASN A 209 23.01 -2.50 -9.24
CA ASN A 209 22.09 -2.99 -10.28
C ASN A 209 21.75 -4.46 -10.10
N ASN A 210 22.71 -5.30 -9.70
CA ASN A 210 22.45 -6.71 -9.42
C ASN A 210 21.54 -6.90 -8.20
N ILE A 211 21.73 -6.10 -7.14
CA ILE A 211 20.85 -6.09 -5.97
C ILE A 211 19.44 -5.71 -6.37
N ILE A 212 19.26 -4.63 -7.14
CA ILE A 212 17.93 -4.19 -7.57
C ILE A 212 17.28 -5.26 -8.46
N ARG A 213 18.03 -5.85 -9.40
CA ARG A 213 17.55 -6.96 -10.23
C ARG A 213 17.06 -8.15 -9.39
N LEU A 214 17.79 -8.50 -8.34
CA LEU A 214 17.38 -9.58 -7.44
C LEU A 214 16.14 -9.19 -6.62
N LYS A 215 16.05 -7.95 -6.12
CA LYS A 215 14.83 -7.43 -5.46
C LYS A 215 13.62 -7.43 -6.40
N THR A 216 13.80 -7.11 -7.68
CA THR A 216 12.74 -7.23 -8.71
C THR A 216 12.26 -8.68 -8.84
N ILE A 217 13.19 -9.63 -9.04
CA ILE A 217 12.86 -11.06 -9.18
C ILE A 217 12.13 -11.59 -7.94
N MET A 218 12.63 -11.24 -6.75
CA MET A 218 12.01 -11.57 -5.46
C MET A 218 10.56 -11.10 -5.39
N CYS A 219 10.30 -9.83 -5.73
CA CYS A 219 8.96 -9.26 -5.67
C CYS A 219 8.02 -9.87 -6.72
N LEU A 220 8.50 -10.12 -7.94
CA LEU A 220 7.74 -10.81 -9.00
C LEU A 220 7.31 -12.22 -8.57
N ILE A 221 8.24 -13.00 -8.02
CA ILE A 221 7.95 -14.36 -7.54
C ILE A 221 6.96 -14.32 -6.39
N ARG A 222 7.13 -13.41 -5.43
CA ARG A 222 6.18 -13.26 -4.31
C ARG A 222 4.77 -12.89 -4.79
N ALA A 223 4.67 -11.94 -5.72
CA ALA A 223 3.40 -11.55 -6.32
C ALA A 223 2.74 -12.75 -7.04
N ARG A 224 3.52 -13.51 -7.83
CA ARG A 224 3.04 -14.71 -8.54
C ARG A 224 2.47 -15.76 -7.59
N LEU A 225 3.22 -16.11 -6.54
CA LEU A 225 2.79 -17.09 -5.53
C LEU A 225 1.47 -16.68 -4.87
N LEU A 226 1.35 -15.41 -4.46
CA LEU A 226 0.13 -14.88 -3.84
C LEU A 226 -1.06 -14.89 -4.79
N ILE A 227 -0.87 -14.47 -6.05
CA ILE A 227 -1.94 -14.49 -7.05
C ILE A 227 -2.38 -15.95 -7.30
N GLU A 228 -1.45 -16.89 -7.43
CA GLU A 228 -1.77 -18.31 -7.63
C GLU A 228 -2.59 -18.90 -6.49
N ILE A 229 -2.23 -18.61 -5.23
CA ILE A 229 -2.97 -19.04 -4.03
C ILE A 229 -4.39 -18.45 -4.02
N LEU A 230 -4.52 -17.14 -4.23
CA LEU A 230 -5.80 -16.42 -4.15
C LEU A 230 -6.71 -16.71 -5.35
N ARG A 231 -6.15 -17.06 -6.51
CA ARG A 231 -6.89 -17.32 -7.75
C ARG A 231 -7.96 -18.40 -7.60
N ILE A 232 -7.73 -19.38 -6.72
CA ILE A 232 -8.66 -20.49 -6.48
C ILE A 232 -10.04 -19.99 -6.00
N GLN A 233 -10.09 -18.81 -5.38
CA GLN A 233 -11.29 -18.21 -4.80
C GLN A 233 -11.93 -17.14 -5.72
N GLN A 234 -11.30 -16.83 -6.86
CA GLN A 234 -11.69 -15.70 -7.71
C GLN A 234 -12.58 -16.13 -8.89
N PHE A 235 -13.54 -15.26 -9.24
CA PHE A 235 -14.45 -15.45 -10.36
C PHE A 235 -14.52 -14.20 -11.24
N SER A 236 -14.99 -14.36 -12.48
CA SER A 236 -15.29 -13.25 -13.39
C SER A 236 -14.08 -12.34 -13.69
N PHE A 237 -14.28 -11.02 -13.68
CA PHE A 237 -13.26 -10.02 -14.00
C PHE A 237 -12.03 -10.06 -13.09
N VAL A 238 -12.19 -10.45 -11.82
CA VAL A 238 -11.08 -10.55 -10.87
C VAL A 238 -10.13 -11.66 -11.31
N LEU A 239 -10.67 -12.79 -11.75
CA LEU A 239 -9.89 -13.92 -12.27
C LEU A 239 -9.14 -13.54 -13.55
N GLU A 240 -9.80 -12.82 -14.48
CA GLU A 240 -9.17 -12.36 -15.72
C GLU A 240 -8.00 -11.40 -15.43
N ASN A 241 -8.18 -10.47 -14.48
CA ASN A 241 -7.13 -9.54 -14.08
C ASN A 241 -5.93 -10.28 -13.47
N SER A 242 -6.18 -11.27 -12.61
CA SER A 242 -5.13 -12.12 -12.06
C SER A 242 -4.41 -12.94 -13.13
N GLN A 243 -5.12 -13.44 -14.15
CA GLN A 243 -4.50 -14.16 -15.27
C GLN A 243 -3.58 -13.26 -16.10
N ARG A 244 -4.02 -12.03 -16.41
CA ARG A 244 -3.20 -11.03 -17.09
C ARG A 244 -1.93 -10.72 -16.30
N ALA A 245 -2.07 -10.43 -15.01
CA ALA A 245 -0.93 -10.16 -14.15
C ALA A 245 0.07 -11.33 -14.06
N LEU A 246 -0.41 -12.58 -14.01
CA LEU A 246 0.48 -13.75 -14.05
C LEU A 246 1.27 -13.82 -15.36
N GLN A 247 0.62 -13.51 -16.49
CA GLN A 247 1.27 -13.51 -17.79
C GLN A 247 2.35 -12.41 -17.88
N ASP A 248 2.03 -11.20 -17.42
CA ASP A 248 2.98 -10.07 -17.36
C ASP A 248 4.20 -10.41 -16.46
N ILE A 249 3.98 -11.10 -15.34
CA ILE A 249 5.05 -11.55 -14.45
C ILE A 249 5.97 -12.56 -15.14
N GLU A 250 5.41 -13.55 -15.85
CA GLU A 250 6.21 -14.54 -16.58
C GLU A 250 7.03 -13.89 -17.70
N GLU A 251 6.47 -12.91 -18.41
CA GLU A 251 7.19 -12.14 -19.42
C GLU A 251 8.35 -11.34 -18.80
N ALA A 252 8.11 -10.67 -17.66
CA ALA A 252 9.16 -9.94 -16.94
C ALA A 252 10.27 -10.88 -16.44
N LEU A 253 9.92 -12.04 -15.89
CA LEU A 253 10.90 -13.06 -15.47
C LEU A 253 11.69 -13.61 -16.66
N HIS A 254 11.06 -13.81 -17.82
CA HIS A 254 11.74 -14.23 -19.03
C HIS A 254 12.75 -13.18 -19.52
N VAL A 255 12.43 -11.89 -19.43
CA VAL A 255 13.36 -10.79 -19.75
C VAL A 255 14.53 -10.75 -18.76
N LEU A 256 14.25 -10.95 -17.47
CA LEU A 256 15.27 -10.89 -16.42
C LEU A 256 16.19 -12.12 -16.41
N GLN A 257 15.81 -13.25 -17.02
CA GLN A 257 16.59 -14.49 -17.11
C GLN A 257 17.25 -14.94 -15.79
N PRO A 258 16.49 -15.13 -14.70
CA PRO A 258 17.02 -15.76 -13.49
C PRO A 258 17.41 -17.22 -13.78
N THR A 259 18.45 -17.71 -13.12
CA THR A 259 18.83 -19.13 -13.23
C THR A 259 17.76 -20.02 -12.58
N GLU A 260 17.64 -21.28 -13.03
CA GLU A 260 16.69 -22.23 -12.43
C GLU A 260 16.91 -22.40 -10.92
N LYS A 261 18.18 -22.43 -10.49
CA LYS A 261 18.55 -22.45 -9.08
C LYS A 261 18.06 -21.20 -8.34
N MET A 262 18.29 -20.01 -8.89
CA MET A 262 17.80 -18.76 -8.29
C MET A 262 16.27 -18.75 -8.18
N LEU A 263 15.56 -19.14 -9.24
CA LEU A 263 14.10 -19.25 -9.20
C LEU A 263 13.63 -20.18 -8.08
N GLN A 264 14.28 -21.33 -7.92
CA GLN A 264 13.97 -22.29 -6.87
C GLN A 264 14.22 -21.70 -5.47
N THR A 265 15.41 -21.15 -5.23
CA THR A 265 15.80 -20.59 -3.93
C THR A 265 14.91 -19.42 -3.52
N VAL A 266 14.61 -18.50 -4.45
CA VAL A 266 13.72 -17.35 -4.21
C VAL A 266 12.30 -17.83 -3.96
N SER A 267 11.79 -18.79 -4.74
CA SER A 267 10.43 -19.33 -4.54
C SER A 267 10.28 -20.02 -3.19
N GLU A 268 11.28 -20.77 -2.74
CA GLU A 268 11.28 -21.39 -1.41
C GLU A 268 11.19 -20.35 -0.31
N VAL A 269 12.11 -19.37 -0.29
CA VAL A 269 12.17 -18.34 0.75
C VAL A 269 10.89 -17.49 0.76
N MET A 270 10.41 -17.09 -0.42
CA MET A 270 9.20 -16.27 -0.54
C MET A 270 7.90 -17.06 -0.34
N ALA A 271 7.94 -18.38 -0.10
CA ALA A 271 6.77 -19.19 0.21
C ALA A 271 6.69 -19.60 1.69
N GLU A 272 7.75 -19.41 2.49
CA GLU A 272 7.83 -19.93 3.87
C GLU A 272 6.72 -19.44 4.80
N ASP A 273 6.30 -18.18 4.65
CA ASP A 273 5.24 -17.54 5.43
C ASP A 273 3.86 -17.62 4.76
N LEU A 274 3.74 -18.23 3.57
CA LEU A 274 2.49 -18.38 2.83
C LEU A 274 1.70 -19.61 3.28
N ASN A 275 1.12 -19.54 4.48
CA ASN A 275 0.19 -20.56 4.99
C ASN A 275 -1.27 -20.07 4.86
N PRO A 276 -2.14 -20.76 4.13
CA PRO A 276 -3.54 -20.35 3.92
C PRO A 276 -4.34 -20.08 5.21
N GLU A 277 -4.11 -20.85 6.27
CA GLU A 277 -4.80 -20.64 7.56
C GLU A 277 -4.34 -19.35 8.23
N LYS A 278 -3.02 -19.12 8.25
CA LYS A 278 -2.43 -17.88 8.79
C LYS A 278 -2.84 -16.66 7.97
N MET A 279 -2.91 -16.81 6.65
CA MET A 279 -3.39 -15.76 5.74
C MET A 279 -4.85 -15.38 6.04
N ARG A 280 -5.70 -16.33 6.46
CA ARG A 280 -7.09 -16.03 6.84
C ARG A 280 -7.16 -15.20 8.12
N GLU A 281 -6.35 -15.53 9.11
CA GLU A 281 -6.33 -14.86 10.42
C GLU A 281 -5.80 -13.43 10.32
N GLU A 282 -4.71 -13.22 9.58
CA GLU A 282 -4.04 -11.90 9.44
C GLU A 282 -4.72 -10.96 8.42
N ASN A 283 -5.72 -11.42 7.66
CA ASN A 283 -6.52 -10.58 6.76
C ASN A 283 -7.66 -9.82 7.49
N GLN A 284 -7.68 -9.82 8.82
CA GLN A 284 -8.66 -9.07 9.60
C GLN A 284 -8.27 -7.59 9.64
N ASP A 285 -8.93 -6.78 8.82
CA ASP A 285 -8.75 -5.33 8.78
C ASP A 285 -9.03 -4.70 10.15
N GLY A 286 -8.19 -3.72 10.55
CA GLY A 286 -8.44 -2.88 11.73
C GLY A 286 -7.76 -3.34 13.02
N GLU A 287 -6.77 -4.24 12.94
CA GLU A 287 -5.92 -4.57 14.09
C GLU A 287 -5.28 -3.31 14.71
N SER A 288 -5.20 -3.29 16.04
CA SER A 288 -4.57 -2.21 16.80
C SER A 288 -3.06 -2.18 16.53
N LEU A 289 -2.51 -0.99 16.31
CA LEU A 289 -1.07 -0.82 16.14
C LEU A 289 -0.24 -1.20 17.38
N SER A 290 -0.86 -1.22 18.56
CA SER A 290 -0.16 -1.49 19.83
C SER A 290 0.46 -2.90 19.91
N GLY A 291 0.08 -3.83 19.03
CA GLY A 291 0.66 -5.17 18.91
C GLY A 291 1.45 -5.41 17.62
N LEU A 292 1.49 -4.43 16.71
CA LEU A 292 2.07 -4.59 15.38
C LEU A 292 3.53 -4.14 15.36
N TYR A 293 4.44 -5.10 15.40
CA TYR A 293 5.84 -4.87 15.09
C TYR A 293 6.04 -5.00 13.58
N ILE A 294 5.95 -3.88 12.87
CA ILE A 294 6.28 -3.81 11.44
C ILE A 294 7.80 -3.93 11.33
N LYS A 295 8.28 -5.16 11.08
CA LYS A 295 9.69 -5.39 10.71
C LYS A 295 10.02 -4.63 9.44
N ASP A 296 11.26 -4.16 9.35
CA ASP A 296 11.78 -3.64 8.10
C ASP A 296 11.67 -4.70 6.98
N PHE A 297 11.40 -4.24 5.76
CA PHE A 297 11.25 -5.11 4.60
C PHE A 297 12.49 -5.97 4.39
N ASP A 298 13.67 -5.37 4.56
CA ASP A 298 14.91 -6.06 4.30
C ASP A 298 15.16 -7.14 5.38
N ASP A 299 14.85 -6.84 6.64
CA ASP A 299 14.94 -7.81 7.74
C ASP A 299 14.00 -8.99 7.57
N LYS A 300 12.78 -8.73 7.08
CA LYS A 300 11.74 -9.75 7.00
C LYS A 300 11.97 -10.73 5.85
N TRP A 301 12.44 -10.27 4.69
CA TRP A 301 12.56 -11.11 3.50
C TRP A 301 13.92 -11.03 2.80
N TRP A 302 14.49 -9.84 2.64
CA TRP A 302 15.71 -9.65 1.84
C TRP A 302 16.94 -10.32 2.44
N ASN A 303 17.24 -10.04 3.72
CA ASN A 303 18.47 -10.46 4.38
C ASN A 303 18.63 -11.98 4.40
N LYS A 304 17.52 -12.68 4.65
CA LYS A 304 17.47 -14.15 4.61
C LYS A 304 17.72 -14.68 3.20
N LEU A 305 17.04 -14.12 2.19
CA LEU A 305 17.21 -14.53 0.80
C LEU A 305 18.64 -14.31 0.31
N TYR A 306 19.18 -13.12 0.60
CA TYR A 306 20.51 -12.71 0.19
C TYR A 306 21.58 -13.64 0.77
N THR A 307 21.48 -13.98 2.06
CA THR A 307 22.39 -14.92 2.73
C THR A 307 22.36 -16.30 2.06
N LYS A 308 21.16 -16.84 1.82
CA LYS A 308 20.99 -18.17 1.21
C LYS A 308 21.56 -18.23 -0.22
N LEU A 309 21.38 -17.17 -1.00
CA LEU A 309 21.94 -17.08 -2.35
C LEU A 309 23.48 -16.96 -2.34
N GLN A 310 24.06 -16.25 -1.38
CA GLN A 310 25.52 -16.16 -1.24
C GLN A 310 26.15 -17.52 -0.88
N GLU A 311 25.55 -18.27 0.05
CA GLU A 311 26.01 -19.61 0.43
C GLU A 311 25.95 -20.60 -0.75
N GLU A 312 24.92 -20.47 -1.58
CA GLU A 312 24.68 -21.36 -2.71
C GLU A 312 25.47 -21.01 -3.99
N THR A 313 25.97 -19.79 -4.10
CA THR A 313 26.75 -19.29 -5.24
C THR A 313 27.87 -18.37 -4.79
N PRO A 314 29.05 -18.92 -4.41
CA PRO A 314 30.18 -18.14 -3.90
C PRO A 314 30.74 -17.11 -4.90
N ASP A 315 30.54 -17.32 -6.20
CA ASP A 315 30.97 -16.43 -7.28
C ASP A 315 30.07 -15.20 -7.48
N LEU A 316 28.92 -15.10 -6.79
CA LEU A 316 28.16 -13.86 -6.68
C LEU A 316 28.85 -12.97 -5.63
N SER A 317 29.99 -12.37 -5.99
CA SER A 317 30.67 -11.37 -5.17
C SER A 317 29.87 -10.06 -5.16
N MET A 318 28.69 -10.10 -4.57
CA MET A 318 27.89 -8.92 -4.29
C MET A 318 28.38 -8.38 -2.94
N HIS A 319 29.27 -7.39 -2.99
CA HIS A 319 29.73 -6.71 -1.78
C HIS A 319 28.53 -6.10 -1.06
N ARG A 320 28.41 -6.39 0.25
CA ARG A 320 27.45 -5.75 1.16
C ARG A 320 27.67 -4.23 1.06
N PRO A 321 26.63 -3.40 0.92
CA PRO A 321 26.78 -1.98 1.22
C PRO A 321 27.25 -1.89 2.67
N LEU A 322 28.44 -1.32 2.88
CA LEU A 322 28.86 -0.93 4.22
C LEU A 322 27.76 0.01 4.74
N GLU A 323 27.14 -0.38 5.84
CA GLU A 323 26.41 0.53 6.70
C GLU A 323 27.39 1.63 7.11
N GLU A 324 27.41 2.74 6.37
CA GLU A 324 28.03 3.97 6.84
C GLU A 324 27.05 4.62 7.82
N THR A 325 27.25 4.26 9.09
CA THR A 325 27.23 5.14 10.25
C THR A 325 26.91 6.60 9.93
N PHE A 326 25.67 7.01 10.22
CA PHE A 326 25.38 8.40 10.58
C PHE A 326 25.19 8.45 12.10
N GLU A 327 26.18 9.05 12.78
CA GLU A 327 25.94 9.77 14.04
C GLU A 327 25.11 11.04 13.79
#